data_AF-A0A964JQ65-F1
#
_entry.id   AF-A0A964JQ65-F1
#
_cell.length_a   1.000
_cell.length_b   1.000
_cell.length_c   1.000
_cell.angle_alpha   90.00
_cell.angle_beta   90.00
_cell.angle_gamma   90.00
#
_symmetry.space_group_name_H-M   'P 1'
#
loop_
_entity.id
_entity.type
_entity.pdbx_description
1 polymer ?
#
loop_
_entity_poly.entity_id
_entity_poly.type
_entity_poly.pdbx_seq_one_letter_code
_entity_poly.pdbx_strand_id
1 'polypeptide(L)'
;MGLGEKAHPMIEANLHDDSLRSGDELDHGLGFGAILGLLEDPTSAHRPPNPLSRIAGLEEPPAHFQSLFGRAASRAARRSLIVLRIVDTRWGVLSMIQALVSPLLATMTDRKLRGQWCTALGMLSLLTGNKMTALGLIAQGARDLEAEWRVAHPDFQGGVAERWRLAIEFYEATHANKANRLLHVIGIPIIAGGTTGLIIFPRYSPPWVLSAGSFTFGWVLNFVGHGVFEKNKPAFADDPLSFLAGPAWDLMNLKRALAGGEIRSAGGSA
;
A
#
# COMPACT_ATOMS: atom_id res chain seq x y z
N MET A 1 29.83 50.26 9.94
CA MET A 1 28.36 50.14 9.95
C MET A 1 27.95 49.48 8.64
N GLY A 2 27.37 48.29 8.52
CA GLY A 2 26.86 47.32 9.47
C GLY A 2 25.91 46.38 8.71
N LEU A 3 26.42 45.18 8.40
CA LEU A 3 25.74 43.86 8.45
C LEU A 3 24.57 43.55 7.51
N GLY A 4 24.66 42.39 6.84
CA GLY A 4 23.53 41.73 6.20
C GLY A 4 23.84 40.53 5.30
N GLU A 5 24.92 39.78 5.54
CA GLU A 5 25.22 38.53 4.85
C GLU A 5 24.50 37.38 5.57
N LYS A 6 23.62 36.64 4.88
CA LYS A 6 23.06 35.37 5.37
C LYS A 6 23.18 34.30 4.29
N ALA A 7 24.34 33.66 4.26
CA ALA A 7 24.50 32.34 3.70
C ALA A 7 24.10 31.31 4.78
N HIS A 8 23.21 30.38 4.45
CA HIS A 8 22.89 29.22 5.28
C HIS A 8 23.65 27.99 4.76
N PRO A 9 24.63 27.45 5.49
CA PRO A 9 25.11 26.09 5.28
C PRO A 9 24.54 25.16 6.37
N MET A 10 23.85 24.09 5.98
CA MET A 10 23.50 23.00 6.90
C MET A 10 23.83 21.66 6.23
N ILE A 11 25.12 21.33 6.22
CA ILE A 11 25.61 19.96 6.01
C ILE A 11 26.76 19.75 7.01
N GLU A 12 26.44 19.24 8.20
CA GLU A 12 27.37 18.46 9.02
C GLU A 12 26.56 17.41 9.79
N ALA A 13 26.68 16.15 9.38
CA ALA A 13 26.22 14.99 10.13
C ALA A 13 27.33 14.63 11.12
N ASN A 14 27.05 14.74 12.41
CA ASN A 14 28.02 14.44 13.45
C ASN A 14 28.06 12.92 13.71
N LEU A 15 29.27 12.37 13.67
CA LEU A 15 29.62 11.01 14.07
C LEU A 15 29.92 11.00 15.58
N HIS A 16 29.62 9.86 16.22
CA HIS A 16 30.02 9.43 17.57
C HIS A 16 29.38 10.14 18.80
N ASP A 17 28.52 9.39 19.51
CA ASP A 17 28.71 9.11 20.94
C ASP A 17 27.96 7.82 21.31
N ASP A 18 28.70 6.72 21.40
CA ASP A 18 28.31 5.48 22.06
C ASP A 18 28.99 5.50 23.44
N SER A 19 28.31 5.98 24.47
CA SER A 19 28.69 5.70 25.85
C SER A 19 27.56 5.97 26.86
N LEU A 20 27.25 4.92 27.63
CA LEU A 20 26.75 4.96 29.01
C LEU A 20 25.30 5.40 29.27
N ARG A 21 24.41 4.40 29.40
CA ARG A 21 23.51 4.35 30.57
C ARG A 21 23.22 2.92 31.02
N SER A 22 24.02 2.48 31.99
CA SER A 22 23.78 1.35 32.88
C SER A 22 22.83 1.75 34.01
N GLY A 23 21.98 0.82 34.46
CA GLY A 23 21.47 0.81 35.84
C GLY A 23 19.97 0.59 36.01
N ASP A 24 19.66 -0.60 36.53
CA ASP A 24 18.57 -0.93 37.45
C ASP A 24 17.25 -1.50 36.91
N GLU A 25 17.23 -2.85 36.90
CA GLU A 25 16.29 -3.71 37.63
C GLU A 25 14.80 -3.34 37.64
N LEU A 26 13.94 -4.25 37.16
CA LEU A 26 12.90 -4.86 37.98
C LEU A 26 12.33 -6.13 37.31
N ASP A 27 12.42 -7.19 38.10
CA ASP A 27 12.06 -8.58 37.89
C ASP A 27 10.54 -8.79 37.91
N HIS A 28 9.98 -9.58 36.98
CA HIS A 28 8.71 -10.31 37.15
C HIS A 28 8.56 -11.40 36.07
N GLY A 29 9.15 -12.56 36.35
CA GLY A 29 8.76 -13.82 35.71
C GLY A 29 7.43 -14.34 36.28
N LEU A 30 6.41 -14.47 35.44
CA LEU A 30 5.26 -15.35 35.70
C LEU A 30 5.02 -16.22 34.47
N GLY A 31 5.41 -17.49 34.62
CA GLY A 31 5.35 -18.52 33.59
C GLY A 31 3.91 -18.94 33.26
N PHE A 32 3.63 -18.97 31.96
CA PHE A 32 2.42 -19.54 31.34
C PHE A 32 2.46 -21.08 31.32
N GLY A 33 2.68 -21.71 32.47
CA GLY A 33 2.85 -23.17 32.61
C GLY A 33 1.83 -23.87 33.52
N ALA A 34 0.81 -23.18 34.03
CA ALA A 34 -0.02 -23.67 35.14
C ALA A 34 -1.54 -23.67 34.87
N ILE A 35 -1.99 -23.95 33.64
CA ILE A 35 -3.42 -24.22 33.34
C ILE A 35 -3.54 -25.39 32.35
N LEU A 36 -3.03 -26.55 32.74
CA LEU A 36 -3.21 -27.81 32.00
C LEU A 36 -3.23 -28.99 32.98
N GLY A 37 -4.19 -28.94 33.89
CA GLY A 37 -4.38 -29.97 34.90
C GLY A 37 -5.68 -29.74 35.61
N LEU A 38 -6.79 -30.03 34.93
CA LEU A 38 -8.12 -30.31 35.48
C LEU A 38 -9.08 -30.46 34.30
N LEU A 39 -9.41 -31.71 33.94
CA LEU A 39 -10.75 -32.19 33.61
C LEU A 39 -10.62 -33.62 33.07
N GLU A 40 -10.78 -34.56 34.00
CA GLU A 40 -10.99 -35.98 33.74
C GLU A 40 -12.34 -36.21 33.01
N ASP A 41 -12.34 -37.23 32.14
CA ASP A 41 -13.50 -37.88 31.55
C ASP A 41 -14.31 -38.62 32.63
N PRO A 42 -15.65 -38.54 32.61
CA PRO A 42 -16.35 -39.82 32.49
C PRO A 42 -17.63 -39.77 31.64
N THR A 43 -17.70 -40.73 30.72
CA THR A 43 -18.95 -41.30 30.21
C THR A 43 -19.87 -41.78 31.35
N SER A 44 -21.04 -41.15 31.53
CA SER A 44 -22.34 -41.79 31.83
C SER A 44 -23.41 -40.78 32.28
N ALA A 45 -24.43 -40.52 31.45
CA ALA A 45 -25.80 -40.19 31.88
C ALA A 45 -26.73 -39.97 30.66
N HIS A 46 -27.95 -40.50 30.73
CA HIS A 46 -29.04 -40.43 29.75
C HIS A 46 -29.29 -39.03 29.14
N ARG A 47 -29.36 -38.95 27.79
CA ARG A 47 -30.02 -37.83 27.08
C ARG A 47 -31.51 -38.14 26.86
N PRO A 48 -32.45 -37.21 27.14
CA PRO A 48 -33.83 -37.35 26.70
C PRO A 48 -33.92 -37.21 25.16
N PRO A 49 -34.93 -37.81 24.51
CA PRO A 49 -35.06 -37.74 23.06
C PRO A 49 -35.33 -36.32 22.57
N ASN A 50 -34.69 -35.99 21.45
CA ASN A 50 -34.82 -34.77 20.67
C ASN A 50 -36.31 -34.48 20.28
N PRO A 51 -36.82 -33.24 20.51
CA PRO A 51 -38.20 -32.86 20.15
C PRO A 51 -38.52 -32.82 18.64
N LEU A 52 -37.52 -32.96 17.76
CA LEU A 52 -37.67 -32.98 16.30
C LEU A 52 -38.21 -34.31 15.75
N SER A 53 -38.30 -35.38 16.54
CA SER A 53 -38.93 -36.63 16.10
C SER A 53 -40.45 -36.52 15.92
N ARG A 54 -41.07 -35.41 16.36
CA ARG A 54 -42.52 -35.18 16.27
C ARG A 54 -42.94 -34.35 15.02
N ILE A 55 -41.98 -33.89 14.20
CA ILE A 55 -42.23 -33.15 12.95
C ILE A 55 -41.75 -33.98 11.75
N ALA A 56 -42.20 -35.23 11.67
CA ALA A 56 -41.92 -36.14 10.54
C ALA A 56 -43.24 -36.66 9.93
N GLY A 57 -44.25 -35.79 9.87
CA GLY A 57 -45.58 -36.08 9.31
C GLY A 57 -45.85 -35.40 7.96
N LEU A 58 -44.82 -35.02 7.21
CA LEU A 58 -44.99 -34.60 5.81
C LEU A 58 -44.46 -35.73 4.93
N GLU A 59 -45.36 -36.31 4.14
CA GLU A 59 -45.07 -37.40 3.22
C GLU A 59 -43.82 -37.10 2.38
N GLU A 60 -42.87 -38.03 2.38
CA GLU A 60 -41.67 -37.97 1.55
C GLU A 60 -42.07 -37.84 0.06
N PRO A 61 -41.59 -36.83 -0.68
CA PRO A 61 -41.97 -36.65 -2.07
C PRO A 61 -41.46 -37.83 -2.92
N PRO A 62 -42.26 -38.30 -3.91
CA PRO A 62 -41.97 -39.52 -4.65
C PRO A 62 -40.59 -39.48 -5.33
N ALA A 63 -39.88 -40.62 -5.30
CA ALA A 63 -38.46 -40.75 -5.63
C ALA A 63 -38.02 -40.16 -6.99
N HIS A 64 -38.93 -40.03 -7.95
CA HIS A 64 -38.63 -39.44 -9.26
C HIS A 64 -38.43 -37.91 -9.21
N PHE A 65 -39.09 -37.19 -8.28
CA PHE A 65 -38.93 -35.74 -8.06
C PHE A 65 -37.59 -35.40 -7.40
N GLN A 66 -37.09 -36.28 -6.52
CA GLN A 66 -35.79 -36.09 -5.85
C GLN A 66 -34.62 -36.12 -6.84
N SER A 67 -34.77 -36.82 -7.97
CA SER A 67 -33.68 -37.02 -8.93
C SER A 67 -33.41 -35.79 -9.82
N LEU A 68 -34.44 -35.01 -10.19
CA LEU A 68 -34.29 -33.86 -11.09
C LEU A 68 -33.93 -32.59 -10.32
N PHE A 69 -34.63 -32.31 -9.23
CA PHE A 69 -34.34 -31.15 -8.37
C PHE A 69 -33.12 -31.39 -7.47
N GLY A 70 -32.92 -32.61 -6.95
CA GLY A 70 -31.76 -32.93 -6.10
C GLY A 70 -30.43 -32.86 -6.85
N ARG A 71 -30.37 -33.23 -8.13
CA ARG A 71 -29.15 -33.13 -8.95
C ARG A 71 -28.83 -31.70 -9.41
N ALA A 72 -29.85 -30.84 -9.57
CA ALA A 72 -29.67 -29.43 -9.91
C ALA A 72 -29.32 -28.59 -8.68
N ALA A 73 -30.06 -28.76 -7.57
CA ALA A 73 -29.80 -28.11 -6.29
C ALA A 73 -28.43 -28.51 -5.70
N SER A 74 -28.03 -29.77 -5.80
CA SER A 74 -26.70 -30.21 -5.35
C SER A 74 -25.57 -29.74 -6.26
N ARG A 75 -25.80 -29.47 -7.55
CA ARG A 75 -24.80 -28.85 -8.43
C ARG A 75 -24.66 -27.35 -8.15
N ALA A 76 -25.77 -26.65 -7.93
CA ALA A 76 -25.76 -25.25 -7.51
C ALA A 76 -25.10 -25.10 -6.13
N ALA A 77 -25.47 -25.91 -5.15
CA ALA A 77 -24.85 -25.91 -3.82
C ALA A 77 -23.36 -26.26 -3.85
N ARG A 78 -22.95 -27.26 -4.65
CA ARG A 78 -21.52 -27.58 -4.83
C ARG A 78 -20.74 -26.45 -5.51
N ARG A 79 -21.32 -25.79 -6.51
CA ARG A 79 -20.73 -24.59 -7.13
C ARG A 79 -20.61 -23.44 -6.13
N SER A 80 -21.64 -23.19 -5.33
CA SER A 80 -21.62 -22.17 -4.28
C SER A 80 -20.57 -22.48 -3.20
N LEU A 81 -20.44 -23.74 -2.76
CA LEU A 81 -19.43 -24.15 -1.78
C LEU A 81 -18.01 -24.07 -2.34
N ILE A 82 -17.78 -24.41 -3.61
CA ILE A 82 -16.46 -24.22 -4.27
C ILE A 82 -16.12 -22.74 -4.36
N VAL A 83 -17.08 -21.88 -4.74
CA VAL A 83 -16.90 -20.42 -4.78
C VAL A 83 -16.59 -19.89 -3.38
N LEU A 84 -17.33 -20.31 -2.35
CA LEU A 84 -17.07 -19.92 -0.96
C LEU A 84 -15.70 -20.40 -0.49
N ARG A 85 -15.27 -21.63 -0.81
CA ARG A 85 -13.93 -22.14 -0.45
C ARG A 85 -12.80 -21.40 -1.17
N ILE A 86 -12.99 -21.05 -2.44
CA ILE A 86 -12.01 -20.27 -3.22
C ILE A 86 -11.94 -18.84 -2.68
N VAL A 87 -13.08 -18.23 -2.35
CA VAL A 87 -13.13 -16.90 -1.72
C VAL A 87 -12.45 -16.94 -0.36
N ASP A 88 -12.73 -17.94 0.47
CA ASP A 88 -12.14 -18.13 1.80
C ASP A 88 -10.62 -18.39 1.73
N THR A 89 -10.16 -19.22 0.78
CA THR A 89 -8.71 -19.46 0.58
C THR A 89 -8.00 -18.21 0.05
N ARG A 90 -8.65 -17.43 -0.83
CA ARG A 90 -8.09 -16.15 -1.34
C ARG A 90 -8.04 -15.09 -0.25
N TRP A 91 -9.06 -14.98 0.59
CA TRP A 91 -9.03 -14.09 1.75
C TRP A 91 -8.02 -14.56 2.81
N GLY A 92 -7.87 -15.87 3.02
CA GLY A 92 -6.92 -16.48 3.94
C GLY A 92 -5.45 -16.26 3.58
N VAL A 93 -5.07 -16.33 2.30
CA VAL A 93 -3.68 -16.03 1.88
C VAL A 93 -3.36 -14.53 2.01
N LEU A 94 -4.34 -13.66 1.74
CA LEU A 94 -4.15 -12.20 1.84
C LEU A 94 -4.07 -11.75 3.30
N SER A 95 -4.91 -12.31 4.18
CA SER A 95 -4.83 -12.06 5.62
C SER A 95 -3.56 -12.66 6.22
N MET A 96 -3.08 -13.80 5.73
CA MET A 96 -1.81 -14.40 6.16
C MET A 96 -0.60 -13.52 5.79
N ILE A 97 -0.49 -13.06 4.54
CA ILE A 97 0.61 -12.16 4.13
C ILE A 97 0.54 -10.86 4.93
N GLN A 98 -0.65 -10.29 5.10
CA GLN A 98 -0.82 -9.08 5.91
C GLN A 98 -0.49 -9.33 7.39
N ALA A 99 -0.84 -10.48 7.96
CA ALA A 99 -0.51 -10.87 9.33
C ALA A 99 0.99 -11.13 9.54
N LEU A 100 1.74 -11.45 8.48
CA LEU A 100 3.20 -11.60 8.53
C LEU A 100 3.93 -10.27 8.34
N VAL A 101 3.42 -9.40 7.46
CA VAL A 101 4.04 -8.10 7.15
C VAL A 101 3.77 -7.07 8.26
N SER A 102 2.59 -7.09 8.87
CA SER A 102 2.21 -6.09 9.88
C SER A 102 3.11 -6.09 11.12
N PRO A 103 3.48 -7.23 11.73
CA PRO A 103 4.42 -7.26 12.84
C PRO A 103 5.81 -6.78 12.46
N LEU A 104 6.29 -7.15 11.26
CA LEU A 104 7.59 -6.71 10.75
C LEU A 104 7.64 -5.20 10.52
N LEU A 105 6.58 -4.59 9.97
CA LEU A 105 6.49 -3.14 9.83
C LEU A 105 6.34 -2.45 11.19
N ALA A 106 5.67 -3.08 12.16
CA ALA A 106 5.49 -2.54 13.50
C ALA A 106 6.79 -2.46 14.31
N THR A 107 7.77 -3.32 14.02
CA THR A 107 9.11 -3.23 14.64
C THR A 107 9.99 -2.16 14.00
N MET A 108 9.61 -1.60 12.84
CA MET A 108 10.33 -0.50 12.19
C MET A 108 10.01 0.82 12.89
N THR A 109 10.94 1.30 13.71
CA THR A 109 10.84 2.58 14.43
C THR A 109 11.08 3.78 13.50
N ASP A 110 11.93 3.63 12.49
CA ASP A 110 12.17 4.62 11.44
C ASP A 110 10.93 4.75 10.55
N ARG A 111 10.22 5.87 10.68
CA ARG A 111 8.98 6.16 9.94
C ARG A 111 9.26 6.34 8.46
N LYS A 112 10.38 6.98 8.09
CA LYS A 112 10.74 7.20 6.69
C LYS A 112 10.95 5.88 5.98
N LEU A 113 11.77 5.01 6.57
CA LEU A 113 12.05 3.70 6.00
C LEU A 113 10.79 2.84 5.95
N ARG A 114 9.99 2.82 7.02
CA ARG A 114 8.69 2.12 7.04
C ARG A 114 7.76 2.65 5.95
N GLY A 115 7.72 3.97 5.75
CA GLY A 115 6.90 4.62 4.74
C GLY A 115 7.28 4.22 3.31
N GLN A 116 8.59 4.16 3.03
CA GLN A 116 9.14 3.69 1.75
C GLN A 116 8.77 2.22 1.50
N TRP A 117 8.95 1.34 2.50
CA TRP A 117 8.59 -0.08 2.36
C TRP A 117 7.09 -0.31 2.21
N CYS A 118 6.26 0.40 2.98
CA CYS A 118 4.80 0.34 2.83
C CYS A 118 4.39 0.72 1.40
N THR A 119 4.95 1.79 0.86
CA THR A 119 4.67 2.22 -0.52
C THR A 119 5.09 1.15 -1.53
N ALA A 120 6.32 0.61 -1.43
CA ALA A 120 6.83 -0.42 -2.32
C ALA A 120 6.01 -1.72 -2.26
N LEU A 121 5.72 -2.21 -1.05
CA LEU A 121 4.90 -3.41 -0.83
C LEU A 121 3.46 -3.20 -1.28
N GLY A 122 2.93 -1.98 -1.18
CA GLY A 122 1.63 -1.61 -1.70
C GLY A 122 1.58 -1.69 -3.24
N MET A 123 2.61 -1.17 -3.93
CA MET A 123 2.75 -1.31 -5.38
C MET A 123 2.86 -2.78 -5.82
N LEU A 124 3.64 -3.59 -5.09
CA LEU A 124 3.73 -5.04 -5.34
C LEU A 124 2.38 -5.73 -5.10
N SER A 125 1.67 -5.37 -4.03
CA SER A 125 0.34 -5.91 -3.74
C SER A 125 -0.64 -5.60 -4.86
N LEU A 126 -0.57 -4.40 -5.45
CA LEU A 126 -1.38 -4.03 -6.61
C LEU A 126 -1.05 -4.91 -7.83
N LEU A 127 0.24 -5.15 -8.08
CA LEU A 127 0.73 -6.05 -9.13
C LEU A 127 0.36 -7.52 -8.91
N THR A 128 -0.05 -7.92 -7.71
CA THR A 128 -0.63 -9.26 -7.50
C THR A 128 -2.16 -9.25 -7.60
N GLY A 129 -2.79 -8.09 -7.82
CA GLY A 129 -4.24 -7.95 -7.86
C GLY A 129 -4.90 -7.87 -6.48
N ASN A 130 -4.12 -7.63 -5.41
CA ASN A 130 -4.64 -7.40 -4.07
C ASN A 130 -4.86 -5.90 -3.80
N LYS A 131 -5.97 -5.38 -4.29
CA LYS A 131 -6.28 -3.94 -4.33
C LYS A 131 -6.46 -3.32 -2.93
N MET A 132 -7.06 -4.06 -2.00
CA MET A 132 -7.33 -3.54 -0.65
C MET A 132 -6.04 -3.42 0.18
N THR A 133 -5.21 -4.45 0.18
CA THR A 133 -3.90 -4.39 0.85
C THR A 133 -3.00 -3.36 0.18
N ALA A 134 -3.02 -3.26 -1.16
CA ALA A 134 -2.29 -2.22 -1.88
C ALA A 134 -2.68 -0.82 -1.41
N LEU A 135 -3.98 -0.51 -1.37
CA LEU A 135 -4.48 0.78 -0.90
C LEU A 135 -4.08 1.06 0.55
N GLY A 136 -4.26 0.08 1.43
CA GLY A 136 -3.91 0.22 2.85
C GLY A 136 -2.42 0.50 3.08
N LEU A 137 -1.55 -0.24 2.37
CA LEU A 137 -0.10 -0.07 2.45
C LEU A 137 0.37 1.25 1.85
N ILE A 138 -0.13 1.65 0.68
CA ILE A 138 0.21 2.97 0.09
C ILE A 138 -0.26 4.10 0.99
N ALA A 139 -1.47 4.01 1.56
CA ALA A 139 -2.00 5.01 2.48
C ALA A 139 -1.21 5.08 3.79
N GLN A 140 -0.72 3.94 4.32
CA GLN A 140 0.21 3.94 5.46
C GLN A 140 1.55 4.56 5.08
N GLY A 141 2.09 4.22 3.91
CA GLY A 141 3.34 4.77 3.39
C GLY A 141 3.32 6.28 3.29
N ALA A 142 2.27 6.83 2.67
CA ALA A 142 2.07 8.27 2.53
C ALA A 142 1.93 8.97 3.90
N ARG A 143 1.23 8.35 4.86
CA ARG A 143 1.08 8.91 6.22
C ARG A 143 2.41 8.97 6.97
N ASP A 144 3.21 7.92 6.89
CA ASP A 144 4.51 7.87 7.55
C ASP A 144 5.50 8.87 6.94
N LEU A 145 5.55 8.99 5.61
CA LEU A 145 6.38 9.96 4.92
C LEU A 145 5.96 11.40 5.20
N GLU A 146 4.64 11.68 5.24
CA GLU A 146 4.13 13.02 5.59
C GLU A 146 4.43 13.37 7.06
N ALA A 147 4.33 12.39 7.96
CA ALA A 147 4.68 12.60 9.37
C ALA A 147 6.17 12.91 9.53
N GLU A 148 7.04 12.20 8.81
CA GLU A 148 8.47 12.48 8.79
C GLU A 148 8.77 13.86 8.22
N TRP A 149 8.13 14.22 7.10
CA TRP A 149 8.28 15.55 6.49
C TRP A 149 7.93 16.65 7.50
N ARG A 150 6.86 16.50 8.29
CA ARG A 150 6.46 17.48 9.30
C ARG A 150 7.44 17.58 10.47
N VAL A 151 8.05 16.46 10.89
CA VAL A 151 9.11 16.47 11.90
C VAL A 151 10.34 17.22 11.39
N ALA A 152 10.68 17.05 10.11
CA ALA A 152 11.78 17.76 9.47
C ALA A 152 11.49 19.26 9.21
N HIS A 153 10.22 19.69 9.29
CA HIS A 153 9.78 21.07 9.06
C HIS A 153 8.96 21.60 10.25
N PRO A 154 9.57 21.75 11.45
CA PRO A 154 8.84 22.16 12.66
C PRO A 154 8.23 23.57 12.58
N ASP A 155 8.83 24.44 11.76
CA ASP A 155 8.36 25.82 11.55
C ASP A 155 7.19 25.91 10.56
N PHE A 156 6.83 24.80 9.89
CA PHE A 156 5.73 24.79 8.94
C PHE A 156 4.38 24.83 9.65
N GLN A 157 3.74 26.00 9.63
CA GLN A 157 2.39 26.25 10.14
C GLN A 157 1.36 26.51 9.02
N GLY A 158 1.74 26.24 7.76
CA GLY A 158 0.93 26.52 6.59
C GLY A 158 -0.24 25.56 6.39
N GLY A 159 -1.26 26.02 5.65
CA GLY A 159 -2.38 25.18 5.21
C GLY A 159 -2.02 24.24 4.05
N VAL A 160 -3.03 23.50 3.56
CA VAL A 160 -2.87 22.52 2.47
C VAL A 160 -2.31 23.15 1.19
N ALA A 161 -2.74 24.37 0.84
CA ALA A 161 -2.28 25.07 -0.36
C ALA A 161 -0.77 25.37 -0.29
N GLU A 162 -0.27 25.78 0.87
CA GLU A 162 1.14 26.08 1.07
C GLU A 162 1.98 24.80 1.09
N ARG A 163 1.48 23.73 1.74
CA ARG A 163 2.10 22.41 1.71
C ARG A 163 2.24 21.88 0.27
N TRP A 164 1.21 22.10 -0.56
CA TRP A 164 1.22 21.76 -1.97
C TRP A 164 2.24 22.57 -2.77
N ARG A 165 2.33 23.89 -2.53
CA ARG A 165 3.35 24.75 -3.16
C ARG A 165 4.77 24.23 -2.89
N LEU A 166 5.06 23.90 -1.63
CA LEU A 166 6.36 23.32 -1.24
C LEU A 166 6.62 21.98 -1.93
N ALA A 167 5.60 21.13 -2.09
CA ALA A 167 5.74 19.86 -2.81
C ALA A 167 6.05 20.06 -4.31
N ILE A 168 5.43 21.06 -4.95
CA ILE A 168 5.75 21.43 -6.34
C ILE A 168 7.20 21.93 -6.43
N GLU A 169 7.63 22.81 -5.52
CA GLU A 169 8.99 23.35 -5.51
C GLU A 169 10.04 22.26 -5.30
N PHE A 170 9.77 21.34 -4.37
CA PHE A 170 10.62 20.17 -4.17
C PHE A 170 10.66 19.27 -5.42
N TYR A 171 9.53 19.04 -6.08
CA TYR A 171 9.49 18.29 -7.33
C TYR A 171 10.33 18.95 -8.43
N GLU A 172 10.18 20.27 -8.63
CA GLU A 172 10.93 21.01 -9.64
C GLU A 172 12.44 20.99 -9.36
N ALA A 173 12.84 21.13 -8.10
CA ALA A 173 14.23 21.08 -7.67
C ALA A 173 14.87 19.68 -7.83
N THR A 174 14.08 18.62 -7.69
CA THR A 174 14.56 17.23 -7.78
C THR A 174 14.48 16.62 -9.18
N HIS A 175 13.92 17.34 -10.15
CA HIS A 175 13.81 16.90 -11.54
C HIS A 175 14.42 17.95 -12.47
N ALA A 176 15.68 18.35 -12.29
CA ALA A 176 16.29 19.37 -13.14
C ALA A 176 16.57 18.85 -14.56
N ASN A 177 16.90 17.56 -14.71
CA ASN A 177 17.36 17.00 -15.97
C ASN A 177 16.21 16.81 -16.99
N LYS A 178 16.40 17.31 -18.23
CA LYS A 178 15.41 17.19 -19.31
C LYS A 178 15.10 15.74 -19.71
N ALA A 179 16.09 14.85 -19.69
CA ALA A 179 15.90 13.44 -20.02
C ALA A 179 15.09 12.72 -18.94
N ASN A 180 15.37 12.99 -17.66
CA ASN A 180 14.57 12.48 -16.54
C ASN A 180 13.09 12.88 -16.69
N ARG A 181 12.84 14.17 -16.98
CA ARG A 181 11.48 14.67 -17.21
C ARG A 181 10.81 14.03 -18.42
N LEU A 182 11.52 13.85 -19.53
CA LEU A 182 10.94 13.21 -20.70
C LEU A 182 10.50 11.77 -20.38
N LEU A 183 11.32 11.03 -19.62
CA LEU A 183 10.97 9.70 -19.14
C LEU A 183 9.74 9.74 -18.23
N HIS A 184 9.60 10.75 -17.37
CA HIS A 184 8.40 10.94 -16.54
C HIS A 184 7.15 11.29 -17.37
N VAL A 185 7.25 12.20 -18.33
CA VAL A 185 6.13 12.60 -19.22
C VAL A 185 5.59 11.39 -20.00
N ILE A 186 6.45 10.43 -20.35
CA ILE A 186 6.04 9.18 -21.01
C ILE A 186 5.59 8.14 -19.97
N GLY A 187 6.35 7.98 -18.89
CA GLY A 187 6.15 6.96 -17.87
C GLY A 187 4.87 7.16 -17.06
N ILE A 188 4.55 8.40 -16.66
CA ILE A 188 3.37 8.72 -15.84
C ILE A 188 2.06 8.30 -16.53
N PRO A 189 1.77 8.67 -17.80
CA PRO A 189 0.58 8.18 -18.49
C PRO A 189 0.52 6.65 -18.61
N ILE A 190 1.66 5.99 -18.85
CA ILE A 190 1.74 4.53 -18.92
C ILE A 190 1.43 3.89 -17.55
N ILE A 191 1.99 4.43 -16.46
CA ILE A 191 1.70 4.00 -15.09
C ILE A 191 0.23 4.20 -14.77
N ALA A 192 -0.34 5.36 -15.12
CA ALA A 192 -1.74 5.67 -14.87
C ALA A 192 -2.66 4.68 -15.60
N GLY A 193 -2.44 4.45 -16.90
CA GLY A 193 -3.19 3.48 -17.68
C GLY A 193 -3.05 2.05 -17.16
N GLY A 194 -1.82 1.63 -16.81
CA GLY A 194 -1.55 0.34 -16.19
C GLY A 194 -2.26 0.17 -14.84
N THR A 195 -2.23 1.19 -13.98
CA THR A 195 -2.93 1.21 -12.69
C THR A 195 -4.43 1.06 -12.87
N THR A 196 -5.03 1.83 -13.79
CA THR A 196 -6.45 1.73 -14.13
C THR A 196 -6.81 0.32 -14.59
N GLY A 197 -6.01 -0.27 -15.47
CA GLY A 197 -6.24 -1.63 -15.94
C GLY A 197 -6.09 -2.69 -14.85
N LEU A 198 -5.12 -2.55 -13.93
CA LEU A 198 -4.95 -3.42 -12.76
C LEU A 198 -6.18 -3.36 -11.81
N ILE A 199 -6.85 -2.21 -11.76
CA ILE A 199 -8.06 -1.99 -10.95
C ILE A 199 -9.31 -2.53 -11.65
N ILE A 200 -9.46 -2.37 -12.96
CA ILE A 200 -10.70 -2.69 -13.66
C ILE A 200 -10.74 -4.14 -14.16
N PHE A 201 -9.65 -4.65 -14.72
CA PHE A 201 -9.68 -5.97 -15.35
C PHE A 201 -9.63 -7.11 -14.33
N PRO A 202 -10.26 -8.27 -14.64
CA PRO A 202 -10.16 -9.46 -13.81
C PRO A 202 -8.69 -9.86 -13.62
N ARG A 203 -8.33 -10.15 -12.36
CA ARG A 203 -6.97 -10.58 -11.98
C ARG A 203 -6.49 -11.72 -12.88
N TYR A 204 -5.31 -11.56 -13.45
CA TYR A 204 -4.65 -12.51 -14.37
C TYR A 204 -5.30 -12.72 -15.74
N SER A 205 -6.32 -11.94 -16.10
CA SER A 205 -6.80 -11.92 -17.49
C SER A 205 -5.74 -11.33 -18.44
N PRO A 206 -5.76 -11.64 -19.75
CA PRO A 206 -4.83 -11.04 -20.71
C PRO A 206 -4.73 -9.49 -20.63
N PRO A 207 -5.83 -8.71 -20.58
CA PRO A 207 -5.72 -7.25 -20.44
C PRO A 207 -5.15 -6.83 -19.08
N TRP A 208 -5.39 -7.60 -18.01
CA TRP A 208 -4.76 -7.34 -16.72
C TRP A 208 -3.25 -7.56 -16.76
N VAL A 209 -2.77 -8.60 -17.46
CA VAL A 209 -1.32 -8.87 -17.63
C VAL A 209 -0.66 -7.75 -18.44
N LEU A 210 -1.30 -7.28 -19.52
CA LEU A 210 -0.83 -6.11 -20.27
C LEU A 210 -0.78 -4.86 -19.40
N SER A 211 -1.76 -4.68 -18.51
CA SER A 211 -1.81 -3.56 -17.57
C SER A 211 -0.70 -3.65 -16.53
N ALA A 212 -0.40 -4.84 -16.01
CA ALA A 212 0.72 -5.10 -15.11
C ALA A 212 2.06 -4.81 -15.78
N GLY A 213 2.23 -5.24 -17.03
CA GLY A 213 3.39 -4.96 -17.86
C GLY A 213 3.57 -3.46 -18.11
N SER A 214 2.50 -2.76 -18.46
CA SER A 214 2.50 -1.30 -18.65
C SER A 214 2.88 -0.57 -17.37
N PHE A 215 2.22 -0.90 -16.24
CA PHE A 215 2.54 -0.32 -14.94
C PHE A 215 4.02 -0.50 -14.59
N THR A 216 4.54 -1.72 -14.72
CA THR A 216 5.94 -2.04 -14.42
C THR A 216 6.90 -1.28 -15.34
N PHE A 217 6.60 -1.25 -16.64
CA PHE A 217 7.44 -0.58 -17.63
C PHE A 217 7.52 0.93 -17.40
N GLY A 218 6.39 1.59 -17.13
CA GLY A 218 6.39 3.02 -16.83
C GLY A 218 7.18 3.36 -15.56
N TRP A 219 7.10 2.52 -14.53
CA TRP A 219 7.93 2.69 -13.33
C TRP A 219 9.42 2.51 -13.61
N VAL A 220 9.80 1.54 -14.44
CA VAL A 220 11.19 1.37 -14.88
C VAL A 220 11.70 2.62 -15.59
N LEU A 221 10.91 3.22 -16.49
CA LEU A 221 11.30 4.47 -17.15
C LEU A 221 11.57 5.60 -16.14
N ASN A 222 10.68 5.80 -15.18
CA ASN A 222 10.84 6.85 -14.15
C ASN A 222 12.06 6.57 -13.26
N PHE A 223 12.27 5.32 -12.83
CA PHE A 223 13.44 4.95 -12.04
C PHE A 223 14.76 5.08 -12.81
N VAL A 224 14.76 4.78 -14.11
CA VAL A 224 15.92 5.05 -14.98
C VAL A 224 16.17 6.54 -15.09
N GLY A 225 15.12 7.35 -15.21
CA GLY A 225 15.18 8.82 -15.13
C GLY A 225 15.96 9.30 -13.92
N HIS A 226 15.48 8.92 -12.73
CA HIS A 226 16.10 9.28 -11.46
C HIS A 226 17.51 8.70 -11.29
N GLY A 227 17.71 7.41 -11.56
CA GLY A 227 18.98 6.74 -11.30
C GLY A 227 20.11 7.11 -12.27
N VAL A 228 19.80 7.25 -13.55
CA VAL A 228 20.82 7.45 -14.60
C VAL A 228 21.07 8.93 -14.87
N PHE A 229 20.01 9.73 -14.98
CA PHE A 229 20.12 11.12 -15.44
C PHE A 229 20.17 12.13 -14.30
N GLU A 230 19.37 11.93 -13.25
CA GLU A 230 19.33 12.83 -12.10
C GLU A 230 20.32 12.42 -10.99
N LYS A 231 20.62 11.12 -10.89
CA LYS A 231 21.44 10.49 -9.84
C LYS A 231 20.93 10.77 -8.43
N ASN A 232 19.61 10.89 -8.29
CA ASN A 232 18.94 11.04 -7.00
C ASN A 232 17.88 9.94 -6.81
N LYS A 233 17.31 9.87 -5.61
CA LYS A 233 16.18 8.99 -5.32
C LYS A 233 14.90 9.62 -5.88
N PRO A 234 13.88 8.81 -6.18
CA PRO A 234 12.57 9.33 -6.55
C PRO A 234 12.02 10.28 -5.48
N ALA A 235 11.53 11.45 -5.88
CA ALA A 235 11.13 12.51 -4.94
C ALA A 235 10.05 12.05 -3.94
N PHE A 236 9.16 11.15 -4.36
CA PHE A 236 8.09 10.63 -3.50
C PHE A 236 8.61 9.75 -2.36
N ALA A 237 9.88 9.32 -2.39
CA ALA A 237 10.51 8.61 -1.29
C ALA A 237 10.81 9.51 -0.09
N ASP A 238 10.78 10.83 -0.28
CA ASP A 238 11.03 11.85 0.75
C ASP A 238 9.78 12.73 1.00
N ASP A 239 9.04 13.08 -0.04
CA ASP A 239 7.79 13.87 0.07
C ASP A 239 6.64 13.15 -0.66
N PRO A 240 5.63 12.62 0.05
CA PRO A 240 4.56 11.85 -0.57
C PRO A 240 3.70 12.68 -1.55
N LEU A 241 3.61 14.00 -1.38
CA LEU A 241 2.86 14.86 -2.29
C LEU A 241 3.56 15.08 -3.63
N SER A 242 4.89 14.93 -3.67
CA SER A 242 5.65 15.03 -4.93
C SER A 242 5.24 13.94 -5.94
N PHE A 243 4.64 12.83 -5.48
CA PHE A 243 4.02 11.83 -6.35
C PHE A 243 2.90 12.40 -7.22
N LEU A 244 2.09 13.32 -6.65
CA LEU A 244 1.01 14.00 -7.38
C LEU A 244 1.48 15.27 -8.08
N ALA A 245 2.58 15.87 -7.62
CA ALA A 245 3.17 17.06 -8.23
C ALA A 245 3.54 16.83 -9.70
N GLY A 246 4.16 15.69 -10.02
CA GLY A 246 4.55 15.34 -11.40
C GLY A 246 3.37 15.33 -12.38
N PRO A 247 2.33 14.50 -12.16
CA PRO A 247 1.13 14.49 -13.00
C PRO A 247 0.44 15.86 -13.11
N ALA A 248 0.39 16.62 -12.02
CA ALA A 248 -0.20 17.97 -12.04
C ALA A 248 0.60 18.92 -12.95
N TRP A 249 1.92 18.89 -12.85
CA TRP A 249 2.83 19.69 -13.66
C TRP A 249 2.75 19.33 -15.15
N ASP A 250 2.72 18.04 -15.48
CA ASP A 250 2.58 17.55 -16.86
C ASP A 250 1.24 17.99 -17.46
N LEU A 251 0.15 17.86 -16.71
CA LEU A 251 -1.17 18.30 -17.16
C LEU A 251 -1.23 19.83 -17.38
N MET A 252 -0.59 20.61 -16.50
CA MET A 252 -0.51 22.06 -16.66
C MET A 252 0.25 22.45 -17.94
N ASN A 253 1.38 21.80 -18.23
CA ASN A 253 2.15 22.07 -19.45
C ASN A 253 1.42 21.62 -20.71
N LEU A 254 0.73 20.48 -20.67
CA LEU A 254 -0.12 20.03 -21.78
C LEU A 254 -1.22 21.07 -22.07
N LYS A 255 -1.92 21.56 -21.04
CA LYS A 255 -2.94 22.60 -21.20
C LYS A 255 -2.38 23.89 -21.81
N ARG A 256 -1.18 24.32 -21.41
CA ARG A 256 -0.51 25.50 -21.98
C ARG A 256 -0.17 25.31 -23.46
N ALA A 257 0.40 24.16 -23.81
CA ALA A 257 0.74 23.83 -25.19
C ALA A 257 -0.51 23.82 -26.09
N LEU A 258 -1.61 23.22 -25.61
CA LEU A 258 -2.90 23.22 -26.33
C LEU A 258 -3.52 24.61 -26.48
N ALA A 259 -3.24 25.53 -25.55
CA ALA A 259 -3.67 26.92 -25.63
C ALA A 259 -2.73 27.81 -26.48
N GLY A 260 -1.72 27.23 -27.14
CA GLY A 260 -0.74 27.98 -27.94
C GLY A 260 0.31 28.74 -27.13
N GLY A 261 0.42 28.48 -25.83
CA GLY A 261 1.41 29.10 -24.94
C GLY A 261 2.71 28.29 -24.83
N GLU A 262 3.76 28.92 -24.33
CA GLU A 262 5.06 28.27 -24.10
C GLU A 262 5.01 27.26 -22.94
N ILE A 263 5.68 26.11 -23.14
CA ILE A 263 5.88 25.10 -22.10
C ILE A 263 6.92 25.64 -21.12
N ARG A 264 6.59 25.66 -19.82
CA ARG A 264 7.57 26.09 -18.80
C ARG A 264 8.61 24.98 -18.62
N SER A 265 9.88 25.31 -18.81
CA SER A 265 10.97 24.48 -18.28
C SER A 265 11.08 24.73 -16.78
N ALA A 266 11.01 23.69 -15.93
CA ALA A 266 11.25 23.95 -14.50
C ALA A 266 12.72 24.29 -14.29
N GLY A 267 12.96 25.35 -13.53
CA GLY A 267 14.23 26.09 -13.51
C GLY A 267 14.10 27.52 -14.06
N GLY A 268 13.01 27.86 -14.74
CA GLY A 268 12.70 29.24 -15.11
C GLY A 268 12.01 29.98 -13.97
N SER A 269 12.79 30.59 -13.08
CA SER A 269 12.30 31.69 -12.23
C SER A 269 11.67 32.75 -13.13
N ALA A 270 10.40 33.09 -12.85
CA ALA A 270 9.81 34.32 -13.35
C ALA A 270 10.38 35.50 -12.55
#